data_AF-A0A3Q0RIA3-F1
#
_entry.id   AF-A0A3Q0RIA3-F1
#
_cell.length_a   1.000
_cell.length_b   1.000
_cell.length_c   1.000
_cell.angle_alpha   90.00
_cell.angle_beta   90.00
_cell.angle_gamma   90.00
#
_symmetry.space_group_name_H-M   'P 1'
#
loop_
_entity.id
_entity.type
_entity.pdbx_description
1 polymer ?
#
loop_
_entity_poly.entity_id
_entity_poly.type
_entity_poly.pdbx_seq_one_letter_code
_entity_poly.pdbx_strand_id
1 'polypeptide(L)'
;DAGGAADSTYGETYYQERLIMGTSMTNLTSSSGMPSVSSLSGSVMTVYSGDFANVEVQGSIQFSINYIQRLREFHIFVAECRNLAAVDPKRGRSDYVKSYLAPDKANLGKRKTSVKKKTLNPTFNEILIYRVRMEYLRTQTLILSVWHHDTFGKNSFLGEVDVDLSKWDFDHTQMNYLALKARLAPSNDRGEMKVAIRFLPQITHSPSTGEIHIWVKECKNLPLIRATIDPYVFMLPDTSRKSRQKTRVLRRTVDPVFNHTMVYDGIREADLTQACVELTVWDRDRLASNLLGGLRLGTGTRSYGAVVDWMDSSLYEAALWERMMASPNEWVEAVLPLRMLNSAKTAFK
;
A
#
# COMPACT_ATOMS: atom_id res chain seq x y z
N ASP A 1 -82.67 -38.69 18.91
CA ASP A 1 -82.62 -39.01 17.48
C ASP A 1 -81.53 -38.23 16.79
N ALA A 2 -80.75 -38.96 15.98
CA ALA A 2 -79.94 -38.57 14.82
C ALA A 2 -79.17 -37.23 14.87
N GLY A 3 -77.88 -37.14 14.56
CA GLY A 3 -76.97 -38.02 13.87
C GLY A 3 -75.70 -37.18 13.65
N GLY A 4 -74.55 -37.73 14.01
CA GLY A 4 -73.29 -37.00 14.10
C GLY A 4 -72.43 -37.06 12.83
N ALA A 5 -71.26 -36.47 13.01
CA ALA A 5 -70.03 -36.49 12.21
C ALA A 5 -69.96 -35.48 11.04
N ALA A 6 -69.21 -34.41 11.31
CA ALA A 6 -68.41 -33.72 10.32
C ALA A 6 -67.21 -34.61 9.93
N ASP A 7 -67.00 -34.77 8.63
CA ASP A 7 -65.96 -35.55 7.97
C ASP A 7 -64.95 -34.51 7.40
N SER A 8 -63.70 -34.45 7.86
CA SER A 8 -62.50 -35.15 7.31
C SER A 8 -62.17 -34.73 5.86
N THR A 9 -60.96 -34.71 5.29
CA THR A 9 -59.51 -34.83 5.59
C THR A 9 -58.81 -34.65 4.21
N TYR A 10 -57.47 -34.75 4.15
CA TYR A 10 -56.59 -34.95 2.96
C TYR A 10 -56.02 -33.65 2.33
N GLY A 11 -54.73 -33.49 2.02
CA GLY A 11 -53.57 -34.38 2.01
C GLY A 11 -52.99 -34.51 0.59
N GLU A 12 -51.69 -34.16 0.41
CA GLU A 12 -50.76 -34.60 -0.67
C GLU A 12 -51.01 -34.10 -2.13
N THR A 13 -50.09 -34.03 -3.10
CA THR A 13 -48.65 -34.34 -3.28
C THR A 13 -48.13 -33.72 -4.61
N TYR A 14 -46.81 -33.74 -4.75
CA TYR A 14 -45.94 -33.53 -5.92
C TYR A 14 -46.41 -34.02 -7.30
N TYR A 15 -46.01 -33.29 -8.35
CA TYR A 15 -45.71 -33.84 -9.68
C TYR A 15 -44.40 -33.27 -10.25
N GLN A 16 -43.67 -34.14 -10.94
CA GLN A 16 -42.34 -33.96 -11.51
C GLN A 16 -42.33 -34.62 -12.89
N GLU A 17 -41.85 -33.93 -13.94
CA GLU A 17 -41.37 -34.53 -15.22
C GLU A 17 -40.65 -33.43 -16.04
N ARG A 18 -39.31 -33.40 -16.19
CA ARG A 18 -38.38 -34.13 -17.11
C ARG A 18 -38.45 -33.72 -18.60
N LEU A 19 -37.34 -33.17 -19.16
CA LEU A 19 -36.52 -33.75 -20.27
C LEU A 19 -35.45 -32.76 -20.86
N ILE A 20 -34.18 -33.21 -20.79
CA ILE A 20 -33.08 -33.27 -21.79
C ILE A 20 -32.21 -32.03 -22.21
N MET A 21 -30.89 -32.24 -21.97
CA MET A 21 -29.61 -31.79 -22.56
C MET A 21 -29.52 -30.71 -23.66
N GLY A 22 -28.50 -29.84 -23.54
CA GLY A 22 -27.68 -29.40 -24.69
C GLY A 22 -26.98 -28.03 -24.63
N THR A 23 -25.69 -28.02 -24.22
CA THR A 23 -24.56 -27.18 -24.71
C THR A 23 -24.46 -25.65 -24.45
N SER A 24 -23.34 -25.25 -23.80
CA SER A 24 -22.39 -24.12 -24.08
C SER A 24 -22.91 -22.67 -24.19
N MET A 25 -22.27 -21.59 -23.71
CA MET A 25 -20.94 -21.31 -23.14
C MET A 25 -21.00 -20.02 -22.31
N THR A 26 -20.00 -19.90 -21.45
CA THR A 26 -19.66 -18.85 -20.47
C THR A 26 -19.65 -17.40 -20.97
N ASN A 27 -20.12 -16.47 -20.13
CA ASN A 27 -19.53 -15.13 -20.01
C ASN A 27 -19.42 -14.75 -18.53
N LEU A 28 -18.28 -15.08 -17.94
CA LEU A 28 -17.89 -14.66 -16.60
C LEU A 28 -17.33 -13.24 -16.67
N THR A 29 -18.11 -12.23 -16.30
CA THR A 29 -17.57 -10.93 -15.91
C THR A 29 -17.02 -11.06 -14.49
N SER A 30 -15.71 -11.32 -14.40
CA SER A 30 -14.97 -11.34 -13.15
C SER A 30 -14.90 -9.93 -12.54
N SER A 31 -15.79 -9.64 -11.58
CA SER A 31 -15.63 -8.50 -10.68
C SER A 31 -14.49 -8.81 -9.71
N SER A 32 -13.25 -8.46 -10.06
CA SER A 32 -12.14 -8.48 -9.10
C SER A 32 -12.27 -7.27 -8.17
N GLY A 33 -12.97 -7.46 -7.04
CA GLY A 33 -12.96 -6.52 -5.94
C GLY A 33 -11.53 -6.35 -5.44
N MET A 34 -10.95 -5.16 -5.66
CA MET A 34 -9.62 -4.85 -5.14
C MET A 34 -9.71 -4.33 -3.70
N PRO A 35 -8.73 -4.63 -2.85
CA PRO A 35 -8.76 -4.30 -1.44
C PRO A 35 -8.65 -2.78 -1.23
N SER A 36 -9.35 -2.25 -0.24
CA SER A 36 -9.17 -0.87 0.22
C SER A 36 -7.87 -0.74 1.01
N VAL A 37 -7.34 0.48 1.12
CA VAL A 37 -6.24 0.82 2.05
C VAL A 37 -6.52 0.42 3.51
N SER A 38 -7.79 0.20 3.88
CA SER A 38 -8.21 -0.36 5.17
C SER A 38 -8.00 -1.87 5.34
N SER A 39 -7.70 -2.63 4.28
CA SER A 39 -7.48 -4.09 4.35
C SER A 39 -6.01 -4.50 4.31
N LEU A 40 -5.08 -3.55 4.42
CA LEU A 40 -3.68 -3.88 4.65
C LEU A 40 -3.52 -4.38 6.10
N SER A 41 -3.01 -5.60 6.25
CA SER A 41 -2.72 -6.19 7.57
C SER A 41 -1.86 -5.23 8.40
N GLY A 42 -2.20 -5.02 9.67
CA GLY A 42 -1.43 -4.19 10.61
C GLY A 42 0.04 -4.61 10.75
N SER A 43 0.38 -5.82 10.29
CA SER A 43 1.76 -6.33 10.21
C SER A 43 2.62 -5.64 9.15
N VAL A 44 2.01 -5.09 8.09
CA VAL A 44 2.69 -4.35 7.02
C VAL A 44 2.80 -2.87 7.39
N MET A 45 1.79 -2.33 8.10
CA MET A 45 1.78 -0.93 8.57
C MET A 45 2.97 -0.58 9.49
N THR A 46 3.46 -1.54 10.28
CA THR A 46 4.63 -1.33 11.15
C THR A 46 5.97 -1.24 10.41
N VAL A 47 6.01 -1.60 9.12
CA VAL A 47 7.20 -1.39 8.28
C VAL A 47 7.29 0.07 7.80
N TYR A 48 6.16 0.80 7.82
CA TYR A 48 6.00 2.12 7.19
C TYR A 48 5.65 3.27 8.16
N SER A 49 5.63 3.04 9.47
CA SER A 49 5.44 4.14 10.44
C SER A 49 6.72 4.96 10.58
N GLY A 50 6.83 6.00 9.76
CA GLY A 50 7.97 6.91 9.65
C GLY A 50 8.09 7.93 10.78
N ASP A 51 8.39 7.46 11.99
CA ASP A 51 8.93 8.28 13.08
C ASP A 51 9.98 7.44 13.84
N PHE A 52 11.08 7.11 13.17
CA PHE A 52 12.23 6.49 13.83
C PHE A 52 13.12 7.62 14.36
N ALA A 53 13.46 7.58 15.66
CA ALA A 53 14.46 8.50 16.21
C ALA A 53 15.71 8.47 15.33
N ASN A 54 16.25 9.66 15.00
CA ASN A 54 17.32 9.88 14.03
C ASN A 54 18.67 9.37 14.58
N VAL A 55 18.78 8.06 14.79
CA VAL A 55 19.98 7.37 15.26
C VAL A 55 20.85 7.07 14.05
N GLU A 56 22.07 7.63 14.03
CA GLU A 56 23.04 7.32 13.00
C GLU A 56 23.39 5.82 13.05
N VAL A 57 23.12 5.10 11.96
CA VAL A 57 23.31 3.65 11.92
C VAL A 57 24.80 3.30 11.95
N GLN A 58 25.15 2.38 12.85
CA GLN A 58 26.49 1.88 13.04
C GLN A 58 26.47 0.37 13.30
N GLY A 59 27.61 -0.27 13.05
CA GLY A 59 27.83 -1.65 13.42
C GLY A 59 27.50 -2.65 12.32
N SER A 60 27.47 -3.92 12.71
CA SER A 60 27.41 -5.06 11.80
C SER A 60 26.62 -6.20 12.42
N ILE A 61 26.04 -7.06 11.59
CA ILE A 61 25.39 -8.30 11.99
C ILE A 61 26.14 -9.51 11.43
N GLN A 62 26.28 -10.54 12.26
CA GLN A 62 26.80 -11.85 11.87
C GLN A 62 25.67 -12.89 11.89
N PHE A 63 25.48 -13.58 10.76
CA PHE A 63 24.42 -14.58 10.62
C PHE A 63 24.77 -15.64 9.56
N SER A 64 24.13 -16.80 9.62
CA SER A 64 24.15 -17.78 8.52
C SER A 64 22.74 -18.17 8.11
N ILE A 65 22.65 -18.71 6.90
CA ILE A 65 21.41 -19.13 6.28
C ILE A 65 21.54 -20.61 5.92
N ASN A 66 20.50 -21.38 6.19
CA ASN A 66 20.41 -22.78 5.79
C ASN A 66 18.98 -23.12 5.39
N TYR A 67 18.81 -23.95 4.35
CA TYR A 67 17.49 -24.46 3.96
C TYR A 67 17.42 -25.97 4.13
N ILE A 68 16.52 -26.43 5.01
CA ILE A 68 16.31 -27.86 5.26
C ILE A 68 15.21 -28.37 4.34
N GLN A 69 15.59 -28.90 3.18
CA GLN A 69 14.68 -29.39 2.13
C GLN A 69 13.64 -30.38 2.66
N ARG A 70 14.04 -31.31 3.55
CA ARG A 70 13.16 -32.35 4.10
C ARG A 70 12.04 -31.76 4.96
N LEU A 71 12.33 -30.69 5.70
CA LEU A 71 11.37 -30.02 6.60
C LEU A 71 10.64 -28.87 5.90
N ARG A 72 11.14 -28.43 4.74
CA ARG A 72 10.71 -27.20 4.05
C ARG A 72 10.84 -25.98 4.97
N GLU A 73 11.99 -25.91 5.63
CA GLU A 73 12.28 -24.86 6.61
C GLU A 73 13.50 -24.04 6.20
N PHE A 74 13.32 -22.72 6.23
CA PHE A 74 14.38 -21.75 6.07
C PHE A 74 14.84 -21.30 7.45
N HIS A 75 16.09 -21.62 7.78
CA HIS A 75 16.72 -21.37 9.06
C HIS A 75 17.70 -20.21 8.92
N ILE A 76 17.53 -19.21 9.79
CA ILE A 76 18.44 -18.06 9.87
C ILE A 76 19.08 -18.11 11.25
N PHE A 77 20.36 -18.46 11.31
CA PHE A 77 21.10 -18.40 12.56
C PHE A 77 21.63 -16.98 12.77
N VAL A 78 21.15 -16.28 13.78
CA VAL A 78 21.64 -14.96 14.18
C VAL A 78 22.66 -15.17 15.29
N ALA A 79 23.94 -14.94 14.98
CA ALA A 79 25.03 -15.15 15.92
C ALA A 79 25.14 -13.94 16.86
N GLU A 80 25.51 -12.78 16.32
CA GLU A 80 25.74 -11.57 17.09
C GLU A 80 25.62 -10.29 16.24
N CYS A 81 25.55 -9.15 16.92
CA CYS A 81 25.87 -7.86 16.32
C CYS A 81 27.11 -7.28 17.00
N ARG A 82 27.83 -6.40 16.29
CA ARG A 82 28.99 -5.67 16.83
C ARG A 82 28.89 -4.18 16.55
N ASN A 83 29.37 -3.38 17.49
CA ASN A 83 29.48 -1.91 17.41
C ASN A 83 28.16 -1.21 17.03
N LEU A 84 27.04 -1.65 17.62
CA LEU A 84 25.73 -1.03 17.39
C LEU A 84 25.71 0.44 17.87
N ALA A 85 24.86 1.25 17.22
CA ALA A 85 24.65 2.65 17.60
C ALA A 85 24.08 2.78 19.04
N ALA A 86 24.52 3.81 19.77
CA ALA A 86 24.09 4.07 21.13
C ALA A 86 22.90 5.04 21.19
N VAL A 87 21.70 4.53 21.53
CA VAL A 87 20.45 5.33 21.55
C VAL A 87 20.27 6.14 22.85
N ASP A 88 20.56 5.54 24.02
CA ASP A 88 20.58 6.26 25.31
C ASP A 88 21.51 5.53 26.30
N PRO A 89 22.58 6.19 26.80
CA PRO A 89 23.47 5.62 27.82
C PRO A 89 22.79 5.39 29.18
N LYS A 90 21.73 6.15 29.52
CA LYS A 90 21.15 6.19 30.87
C LYS A 90 19.99 5.20 31.09
N ARG A 91 19.29 4.78 30.04
CA ARG A 91 18.04 3.99 30.15
C ARG A 91 18.18 2.45 30.12
N GLY A 92 19.40 1.92 30.06
CA GLY A 92 19.62 0.48 30.05
C GLY A 92 19.28 -0.15 28.69
N ARG A 93 20.32 -0.57 27.97
CA ARG A 93 20.21 -1.00 26.57
C ARG A 93 19.52 -2.36 26.43
N SER A 94 18.74 -2.59 25.39
CA SER A 94 17.98 -3.84 25.21
C SER A 94 17.74 -4.10 23.71
N ASP A 95 18.64 -4.81 23.03
CA ASP A 95 18.60 -4.91 21.57
C ASP A 95 18.13 -6.29 21.10
N TYR A 96 17.50 -6.35 19.92
CA TYR A 96 17.01 -7.59 19.31
C TYR A 96 16.96 -7.48 17.78
N VAL A 97 17.00 -8.65 17.12
CA VAL A 97 16.91 -8.74 15.65
C VAL A 97 15.53 -9.22 15.25
N LYS A 98 14.96 -8.61 14.20
CA LYS A 98 13.76 -9.09 13.51
C LYS A 98 14.12 -9.54 12.11
N SER A 99 13.56 -10.67 11.69
CA SER A 99 13.62 -11.12 10.30
C SER A 99 12.28 -10.95 9.59
N TYR A 100 12.34 -10.69 8.29
CA TYR A 100 11.21 -10.62 7.37
C TYR A 100 11.58 -11.29 6.04
N LEU A 101 10.59 -11.89 5.38
CA LEU A 101 10.69 -12.29 3.97
C LEU A 101 9.80 -11.33 3.16
N ALA A 102 10.40 -10.57 2.26
CA ALA A 102 9.70 -9.58 1.45
C ALA A 102 9.72 -9.98 -0.04
N PRO A 103 8.59 -9.93 -0.77
CA PRO A 103 7.26 -9.54 -0.31
C PRO A 103 6.53 -10.66 0.45
N ASP A 104 6.01 -10.37 1.66
CA ASP A 104 5.32 -11.35 2.53
C ASP A 104 3.89 -11.70 2.06
N LYS A 105 3.75 -12.16 0.81
CA LYS A 105 2.46 -12.53 0.20
C LYS A 105 1.81 -13.72 0.90
N ALA A 106 2.63 -14.59 1.49
CA ALA A 106 2.17 -15.77 2.22
C ALA A 106 1.83 -15.49 3.70
N ASN A 107 1.92 -14.23 4.16
CA ASN A 107 1.71 -13.83 5.56
C ASN A 107 2.48 -14.72 6.55
N LEU A 108 3.72 -15.08 6.21
CA LEU A 108 4.58 -15.93 7.04
C LEU A 108 4.91 -15.25 8.38
N GLY A 109 4.78 -13.93 8.41
CA GLY A 109 4.95 -13.10 9.59
C GLY A 109 6.41 -12.92 9.96
N LYS A 110 6.69 -11.97 10.84
CA LYS A 110 8.04 -11.72 11.34
C LYS A 110 8.51 -12.82 12.30
N ARG A 111 9.81 -13.04 12.38
CA ARG A 111 10.45 -13.73 13.51
C ARG A 111 11.36 -12.74 14.23
N LYS A 112 11.65 -13.00 15.50
CA LYS A 112 12.54 -12.15 16.29
C LYS A 112 13.35 -12.97 17.25
N THR A 113 14.54 -12.49 17.58
CA THR A 113 15.36 -13.05 18.66
C THR A 113 14.81 -12.63 20.02
N SER A 114 15.35 -13.23 21.08
CA SER A 114 15.27 -12.67 22.43
C SER A 114 15.97 -11.31 22.50
N VAL A 115 15.58 -10.53 23.51
CA VAL A 115 16.15 -9.20 23.78
C VAL A 115 17.39 -9.35 24.64
N LYS A 116 18.52 -8.80 24.18
CA LYS A 116 19.80 -8.82 24.91
C LYS A 116 20.06 -7.46 25.53
N LYS A 117 20.29 -7.44 26.84
CA LYS A 117 20.41 -6.20 27.61
C LYS A 117 21.86 -5.76 27.77
N LYS A 118 22.05 -4.43 27.91
CA LYS A 118 23.26 -3.75 28.37
C LYS A 118 24.53 -4.01 27.56
N THR A 119 24.44 -4.12 26.23
CA THR A 119 25.63 -4.30 25.37
C THR A 119 25.43 -3.67 23.99
N LEU A 120 26.50 -3.17 23.37
CA LEU A 120 26.53 -2.78 21.94
C LEU A 120 26.97 -3.93 21.03
N ASN A 121 27.34 -5.05 21.64
CA ASN A 121 27.77 -6.28 20.99
C ASN A 121 26.89 -7.44 21.48
N PRO A 122 25.58 -7.44 21.16
CA PRO A 122 24.69 -8.50 21.63
C PRO A 122 24.98 -9.81 20.90
N THR A 123 25.23 -10.87 21.67
CA THR A 123 25.29 -12.24 21.18
C THR A 123 23.92 -12.90 21.37
N PHE A 124 23.31 -13.35 20.28
CA PHE A 124 21.99 -13.99 20.25
C PHE A 124 22.12 -15.51 20.25
N ASN A 125 22.86 -16.07 19.29
CA ASN A 125 22.98 -17.51 19.03
C ASN A 125 21.61 -18.18 18.91
N GLU A 126 20.72 -17.59 18.11
CA GLU A 126 19.33 -18.04 17.96
C GLU A 126 19.01 -18.37 16.50
N ILE A 127 18.20 -19.41 16.27
CA ILE A 127 17.70 -19.77 14.93
C ILE A 127 16.27 -19.24 14.76
N LEU A 128 16.08 -18.39 13.76
CA LEU A 128 14.76 -17.93 13.32
C LEU A 128 14.27 -18.82 12.16
N ILE A 129 13.09 -19.42 12.30
CA ILE A 129 12.60 -20.45 11.37
C ILE A 129 11.36 -19.98 10.61
N TYR A 130 11.41 -20.12 9.28
CA TYR A 130 10.26 -19.98 8.38
C TYR A 130 9.91 -21.32 7.75
N ARG A 131 8.64 -21.72 7.81
CA ARG A 131 8.12 -22.87 7.08
C ARG A 131 7.69 -22.42 5.69
N VAL A 132 8.53 -22.65 4.70
CA VAL A 132 8.39 -22.08 3.35
C VAL A 132 9.03 -23.00 2.32
N ARG A 133 8.41 -23.14 1.16
CA ARG A 133 8.96 -23.96 0.06
C ARG A 133 10.06 -23.20 -0.68
N MET A 134 11.06 -23.92 -1.18
CA MET A 134 12.22 -23.36 -1.87
C MET A 134 11.82 -22.49 -3.08
N GLU A 135 10.79 -22.89 -3.83
CA GLU A 135 10.33 -22.17 -5.01
C GLU A 135 9.78 -20.79 -4.65
N TYR A 136 9.07 -20.67 -3.52
CA TYR A 136 8.61 -19.39 -3.01
C TYR A 136 9.77 -18.60 -2.42
N LEU A 137 10.65 -19.25 -1.65
CA LEU A 137 11.78 -18.62 -0.97
C LEU A 137 12.70 -17.86 -1.94
N ARG A 138 12.97 -18.44 -3.12
CA ARG A 138 13.78 -17.79 -4.18
C ARG A 138 13.15 -16.54 -4.80
N THR A 139 11.88 -16.23 -4.48
CA THR A 139 11.22 -14.99 -4.92
C THR A 139 11.28 -13.89 -3.87
N GLN A 140 11.92 -14.15 -2.73
CA GLN A 140 11.92 -13.28 -1.55
C GLN A 140 13.28 -12.61 -1.36
N THR A 141 13.26 -11.49 -0.65
CA THR A 141 14.40 -10.84 -0.02
C THR A 141 14.27 -11.07 1.48
N LEU A 142 15.32 -11.62 2.10
CA LEU A 142 15.43 -11.65 3.55
C LEU A 142 15.84 -10.27 4.05
N ILE A 143 15.10 -9.72 5.00
CA ILE A 143 15.46 -8.46 5.68
C ILE A 143 15.72 -8.78 7.15
N LEU A 144 16.92 -8.50 7.63
CA LEU A 144 17.29 -8.56 9.05
C LEU A 144 17.44 -7.14 9.57
N SER A 145 16.58 -6.74 10.50
CA SER A 145 16.60 -5.40 11.10
C SER A 145 16.88 -5.47 12.60
N VAL A 146 17.77 -4.61 13.07
CA VAL A 146 18.18 -4.54 14.47
C VAL A 146 17.45 -3.40 15.15
N TRP A 147 16.94 -3.66 16.35
CA TRP A 147 16.10 -2.73 17.08
C TRP A 147 16.54 -2.61 18.52
N HIS A 148 16.55 -1.38 19.01
CA HIS A 148 16.57 -1.08 20.42
C HIS A 148 15.15 -1.15 21.00
N HIS A 149 14.99 -1.95 22.03
CA HIS A 149 13.76 -2.06 22.80
C HIS A 149 13.74 -1.01 23.91
N ASP A 150 12.81 -0.06 23.82
CA ASP A 150 12.50 0.86 24.90
C ASP A 150 11.24 0.37 25.63
N THR A 151 11.36 0.10 26.93
CA THR A 151 10.24 -0.35 27.77
C THR A 151 9.16 0.72 27.91
N PHE A 152 9.54 2.00 27.89
CA PHE A 152 8.65 3.13 28.19
C PHE A 152 8.46 4.07 26.98
N GLY A 153 9.04 3.73 25.84
CA GLY A 153 9.06 4.55 24.64
C GLY A 153 8.87 3.73 23.36
N LYS A 154 9.10 4.38 22.21
CA LYS A 154 9.10 3.71 20.91
C LYS A 154 10.43 2.97 20.74
N ASN A 155 10.38 1.75 20.19
CA ASN A 155 11.59 1.02 19.81
C ASN A 155 12.36 1.82 18.74
N SER A 156 13.68 1.95 18.92
CA SER A 156 14.53 2.68 17.98
C SER A 156 15.17 1.72 16.97
N PHE A 157 15.18 2.10 15.71
CA PHE A 157 15.81 1.34 14.64
C PHE A 157 17.33 1.55 14.70
N LEU A 158 18.11 0.47 14.63
CA LEU A 158 19.59 0.52 14.71
C LEU A 158 20.28 0.18 13.39
N GLY A 159 19.53 -0.25 12.37
CA GLY A 159 20.08 -0.65 11.08
C GLY A 159 19.49 -1.95 10.54
N GLU A 160 19.67 -2.21 9.26
CA GLU A 160 19.25 -3.46 8.62
C GLU A 160 20.21 -3.95 7.53
N VAL A 161 20.05 -5.21 7.16
CA VAL A 161 20.64 -5.81 5.97
C VAL A 161 19.56 -6.55 5.18
N ASP A 162 19.67 -6.48 3.87
CA ASP A 162 18.82 -7.15 2.91
C ASP A 162 19.63 -8.19 2.10
N VAL A 163 19.06 -9.37 1.91
CA VAL A 163 19.66 -10.47 1.14
C VAL A 163 18.68 -10.94 0.08
N ASP A 164 19.00 -10.72 -1.18
CA ASP A 164 18.22 -11.19 -2.33
C ASP A 164 18.36 -12.71 -2.46
N LEU A 165 17.34 -13.46 -2.02
CA LEU A 165 17.36 -14.92 -2.01
C LEU A 165 17.20 -15.53 -3.41
N SER A 166 16.92 -14.72 -4.44
CA SER A 166 16.94 -15.19 -5.83
C SER A 166 18.36 -15.41 -6.36
N LYS A 167 19.34 -14.69 -5.78
CA LYS A 167 20.77 -14.73 -6.15
C LYS A 167 21.63 -15.44 -5.11
N TRP A 168 21.04 -15.85 -4.00
CA TRP A 168 21.74 -16.54 -2.93
C TRP A 168 22.11 -17.96 -3.35
N ASP A 169 23.38 -18.32 -3.13
CA ASP A 169 23.83 -19.70 -3.21
C ASP A 169 23.43 -20.45 -1.93
N PHE A 170 22.47 -21.36 -2.03
CA PHE A 170 21.95 -22.09 -0.87
C PHE A 170 22.87 -23.20 -0.37
N ASP A 171 23.95 -23.50 -1.10
CA ASP A 171 25.02 -24.37 -0.59
C ASP A 171 25.99 -23.58 0.32
N HIS A 172 25.97 -22.23 0.26
CA HIS A 172 26.73 -21.36 1.16
C HIS A 172 26.08 -21.26 2.54
N THR A 173 26.51 -22.14 3.44
CA THR A 173 26.03 -22.25 4.84
C THR A 173 26.96 -21.59 5.86
N GLN A 174 28.05 -20.95 5.40
CA GLN A 174 29.02 -20.30 6.27
C GLN A 174 28.47 -19.01 6.88
N MET A 175 29.19 -18.50 7.89
CA MET A 175 28.87 -17.23 8.54
C MET A 175 29.09 -16.05 7.59
N ASN A 176 28.08 -15.19 7.53
CA ASN A 176 28.11 -13.93 6.81
C ASN A 176 28.26 -12.79 7.81
N TYR A 177 29.05 -11.80 7.44
CA TYR A 177 29.30 -10.62 8.25
C TYR A 177 29.03 -9.39 7.40
N LEU A 178 27.95 -8.67 7.68
CA LEU A 178 27.49 -7.54 6.89
C LEU A 178 27.35 -6.29 7.77
N ALA A 179 27.80 -5.15 7.25
CA ALA A 179 27.58 -3.85 7.86
C ALA A 179 26.09 -3.48 7.82
N LEU A 180 25.58 -2.96 8.93
CA LEU A 180 24.21 -2.47 9.02
C LEU A 180 24.08 -1.19 8.20
N LYS A 181 22.99 -1.09 7.46
CA LYS A 181 22.65 0.08 6.67
C LYS A 181 21.51 0.83 7.34
N ALA A 182 21.55 2.16 7.24
CA ALA A 182 20.35 2.94 7.46
C ALA A 182 19.25 2.40 6.56
N ARG A 183 18.06 2.20 7.13
CA ARG A 183 16.87 2.10 6.32
C ARG A 183 16.84 3.41 5.54
N LEU A 184 16.83 3.34 4.21
CA LEU A 184 16.41 4.48 3.41
C LEU A 184 15.06 4.87 4.02
N ALA A 185 15.02 5.99 4.75
CA ALA A 185 13.75 6.54 5.20
C ALA A 185 12.81 6.46 4.00
N PRO A 186 11.53 6.08 4.15
CA PRO A 186 10.60 6.33 3.05
C PRO A 186 10.80 7.80 2.74
N SER A 187 11.43 8.08 1.61
CA SER A 187 11.60 9.45 1.21
C SER A 187 10.17 9.96 1.13
N ASN A 188 9.89 11.09 1.79
CA ASN A 188 8.66 11.81 1.45
C ASN A 188 8.65 12.14 -0.06
N ASP A 189 9.82 12.07 -0.71
CA ASP A 189 9.96 11.95 -2.15
C ASP A 189 9.36 10.64 -2.65
N ARG A 190 8.07 10.69 -2.99
CA ARG A 190 7.36 9.62 -3.71
C ARG A 190 7.34 9.88 -5.21
N GLY A 191 8.31 10.67 -5.66
CA GLY A 191 8.32 11.25 -6.98
C GLY A 191 7.37 12.43 -7.10
N GLU A 192 7.21 12.88 -8.33
CA GLU A 192 6.34 14.01 -8.68
C GLU A 192 5.44 13.62 -9.85
N MET A 193 4.30 14.30 -9.96
CA MET A 193 3.38 14.16 -11.08
C MET A 193 3.25 15.50 -11.80
N LYS A 194 3.44 15.48 -13.11
CA LYS A 194 3.09 16.58 -14.00
C LYS A 194 1.65 16.41 -14.48
N VAL A 195 0.80 17.38 -14.16
CA VAL A 195 -0.63 17.34 -14.44
C VAL A 195 -1.12 18.70 -14.93
N ALA A 196 -2.05 18.68 -15.88
CA ALA A 196 -2.80 19.87 -16.29
C ALA A 196 -4.29 19.68 -16.00
N ILE A 197 -4.98 20.73 -15.58
CA ILE A 197 -6.41 20.72 -15.31
C ILE A 197 -7.09 21.92 -15.99
N ARG A 198 -8.36 21.76 -16.37
CA ARG A 198 -9.22 22.85 -16.86
C ARG A 198 -10.66 22.60 -16.45
N PHE A 199 -11.41 23.68 -16.21
CA PHE A 199 -12.86 23.62 -16.03
C PHE A 199 -13.57 24.14 -17.27
N LEU A 200 -14.54 23.38 -17.76
CA LEU A 200 -15.40 23.71 -18.89
C LEU A 200 -16.83 23.95 -18.37
N PRO A 201 -17.27 25.20 -18.22
CA PRO A 201 -18.67 25.47 -17.90
C PRO A 201 -19.56 25.07 -19.09
N GLN A 202 -20.64 24.32 -18.84
CA GLN A 202 -21.68 24.11 -19.88
C GLN A 202 -22.44 25.43 -20.09
N ILE A 203 -22.51 25.88 -21.34
CA ILE A 203 -23.10 27.17 -21.71
C ILE A 203 -24.59 27.03 -22.08
N THR A 204 -25.09 25.81 -22.31
CA THR A 204 -26.44 25.59 -22.85
C THR A 204 -27.21 24.47 -22.13
N HIS A 205 -28.39 24.83 -21.61
CA HIS A 205 -29.42 24.04 -20.89
C HIS A 205 -29.29 23.93 -19.36
N SER A 206 -30.45 24.01 -18.68
CA SER A 206 -30.60 23.86 -17.24
C SER A 206 -30.83 22.40 -16.85
N PRO A 207 -30.27 21.91 -15.72
CA PRO A 207 -29.28 22.57 -14.87
C PRO A 207 -27.88 22.59 -15.53
N SER A 208 -27.21 23.75 -15.51
CA SER A 208 -25.91 23.97 -16.13
C SER A 208 -24.79 23.36 -15.26
N THR A 209 -24.45 22.10 -15.51
CA THR A 209 -23.30 21.42 -14.90
C THR A 209 -22.11 21.43 -15.85
N GLY A 210 -20.92 21.82 -15.40
CA GLY A 210 -19.70 21.77 -16.20
C GLY A 210 -18.93 20.45 -16.09
N GLU A 211 -17.73 20.45 -16.65
CA GLU A 211 -16.78 19.34 -16.60
C GLU A 211 -15.40 19.84 -16.18
N ILE A 212 -14.69 19.06 -15.37
CA ILE A 212 -13.27 19.25 -15.11
C ILE A 212 -12.49 18.20 -15.90
N HIS A 213 -11.61 18.64 -16.78
CA HIS A 213 -10.71 17.76 -17.51
C HIS A 213 -9.37 17.74 -16.80
N ILE A 214 -8.86 16.54 -16.50
CA ILE A 214 -7.58 16.33 -15.84
C ILE A 214 -6.68 15.51 -16.76
N TRP A 215 -5.63 16.15 -17.25
CA TRP A 215 -4.63 15.54 -18.12
C TRP A 215 -3.40 15.12 -17.30
N VAL A 216 -3.33 13.83 -17.00
CA VAL A 216 -2.18 13.19 -16.35
C VAL A 216 -1.09 12.97 -17.39
N LYS A 217 -0.01 13.75 -17.32
CA LYS A 217 1.06 13.73 -18.33
C LYS A 217 2.10 12.68 -18.00
N GLU A 218 2.81 12.85 -16.90
CA GLU A 218 3.91 11.96 -16.49
C GLU A 218 4.10 11.96 -14.98
N CYS A 219 4.79 10.93 -14.48
CA CYS A 219 5.43 10.97 -13.17
C CYS A 219 6.94 10.77 -13.33
N LYS A 220 7.71 11.28 -12.37
CA LYS A 220 9.15 11.07 -12.28
C LYS A 220 9.56 10.59 -10.90
N ASN A 221 10.66 9.85 -10.84
CA ASN A 221 11.27 9.38 -9.59
C ASN A 221 10.30 8.58 -8.70
N LEU A 222 9.42 7.76 -9.29
CA LEU A 222 8.51 6.93 -8.50
C LEU A 222 9.30 5.93 -7.63
N PRO A 223 8.82 5.64 -6.40
CA PRO A 223 9.54 4.77 -5.48
C PRO A 223 9.61 3.34 -6.00
N LEU A 224 10.83 2.83 -6.12
CA LEU A 224 11.10 1.45 -6.52
C LEU A 224 10.87 0.51 -5.33
N ILE A 225 9.63 0.06 -5.15
CA ILE A 225 9.22 -0.82 -4.03
C ILE A 225 9.52 -2.30 -4.25
N ARG A 226 9.94 -2.68 -5.47
CA ARG A 226 10.24 -4.04 -5.94
C ARG A 226 11.32 -3.94 -7.02
N ALA A 227 11.84 -5.07 -7.53
CA ALA A 227 12.83 -5.08 -8.61
C ALA A 227 12.42 -4.27 -9.86
N THR A 228 11.13 -4.25 -10.17
CA THR A 228 10.51 -3.40 -11.19
C THR A 228 9.12 -3.00 -10.73
N ILE A 229 8.63 -1.84 -11.18
CA ILE A 229 7.23 -1.41 -10.98
C ILE A 229 6.51 -1.23 -12.31
N ASP A 230 5.21 -1.47 -12.31
CA ASP A 230 4.30 -1.33 -13.44
C ASP A 230 3.24 -0.25 -13.13
N PRO A 231 3.59 1.06 -13.22
CA PRO A 231 2.76 2.14 -12.71
C PRO A 231 1.50 2.42 -13.55
N TYR A 232 0.44 2.85 -12.86
CA TYR A 232 -0.79 3.41 -13.43
C TYR A 232 -1.47 4.37 -12.46
N VAL A 233 -2.30 5.29 -12.97
CA VAL A 233 -3.00 6.29 -12.15
C VAL A 233 -4.50 5.99 -12.08
N PHE A 234 -5.07 6.12 -10.88
CA PHE A 234 -6.50 6.12 -10.62
C PHE A 234 -6.97 7.53 -10.27
N MET A 235 -8.13 7.92 -10.77
CA MET A 235 -8.84 9.14 -10.37
C MET A 235 -10.13 8.81 -9.62
N LEU A 236 -10.35 9.53 -8.53
CA LEU A 236 -11.60 9.64 -7.81
C LEU A 236 -12.05 11.10 -7.82
N PRO A 237 -13.10 11.46 -8.57
CA PRO A 237 -13.57 12.85 -8.64
C PRO A 237 -14.35 13.28 -7.39
N ASP A 238 -14.89 12.32 -6.65
CA ASP A 238 -15.58 12.51 -5.37
C ASP A 238 -15.35 11.29 -4.46
N THR A 239 -16.00 11.28 -3.30
CA THR A 239 -15.96 10.12 -2.38
C THR A 239 -16.76 8.92 -2.91
N SER A 240 -17.56 9.10 -3.98
CA SER A 240 -18.30 8.04 -4.63
C SER A 240 -17.37 7.20 -5.51
N ARG A 241 -17.57 5.89 -5.47
CA ARG A 241 -16.76 4.95 -6.27
C ARG A 241 -17.28 4.77 -7.69
N LYS A 242 -18.37 5.44 -8.07
CA LYS A 242 -19.13 5.17 -9.30
C LYS A 242 -18.51 5.80 -10.56
N SER A 243 -17.75 6.88 -10.41
CA SER A 243 -17.15 7.70 -11.48
C SER A 243 -15.63 7.50 -11.64
N ARG A 244 -15.12 6.37 -11.14
CA ARG A 244 -13.69 6.00 -11.16
C ARG A 244 -13.14 5.90 -12.56
N GLN A 245 -12.00 6.54 -12.79
CA GLN A 245 -11.24 6.44 -14.04
C GLN A 245 -9.81 6.00 -13.78
N LYS A 246 -9.15 5.42 -14.79
CA LYS A 246 -7.76 4.97 -14.67
C LYS A 246 -7.01 5.03 -15.99
N THR A 247 -5.70 5.23 -15.91
CA THR A 247 -4.82 5.13 -17.08
C THR A 247 -4.55 3.67 -17.47
N ARG A 248 -3.91 3.49 -18.62
CA ARG A 248 -3.19 2.24 -18.92
C ARG A 248 -2.05 2.01 -17.92
N VAL A 249 -1.62 0.75 -17.83
CA VAL A 249 -0.47 0.32 -17.05
C VAL A 249 0.77 0.39 -17.92
N LEU A 250 1.80 1.10 -17.46
CA LEU A 250 3.11 1.13 -18.10
C LEU A 250 4.02 0.15 -17.39
N ARG A 251 4.87 -0.57 -18.13
CA ARG A 251 5.66 -1.66 -17.56
C ARG A 251 7.07 -1.21 -17.23
N ARG A 252 7.59 -1.68 -16.09
CA ARG A 252 9.00 -1.60 -15.69
C ARG A 252 9.60 -0.20 -15.81
N THR A 253 8.92 0.82 -15.27
CA THR A 253 9.40 2.20 -15.32
C THR A 253 9.10 2.95 -14.03
N VAL A 254 10.06 3.75 -13.58
CA VAL A 254 9.90 4.71 -12.47
C VAL A 254 9.55 6.13 -12.95
N ASP A 255 9.60 6.35 -14.28
CA ASP A 255 9.28 7.62 -14.93
C ASP A 255 8.20 7.41 -16.00
N PRO A 256 6.96 7.06 -15.61
CA PRO A 256 5.89 6.78 -16.56
C PRO A 256 5.37 8.03 -17.27
N VAL A 257 5.27 7.97 -18.60
CA VAL A 257 4.57 8.97 -19.42
C VAL A 257 3.19 8.44 -19.82
N PHE A 258 2.14 8.93 -19.14
CA PHE A 258 0.76 8.49 -19.32
C PHE A 258 0.08 9.18 -20.49
N ASN A 259 0.20 10.51 -20.58
CA ASN A 259 -0.51 11.37 -21.53
C ASN A 259 -1.99 10.99 -21.68
N HIS A 260 -2.71 10.96 -20.55
CA HIS A 260 -4.09 10.48 -20.49
C HIS A 260 -4.99 11.52 -19.83
N THR A 261 -6.09 11.87 -20.50
CA THR A 261 -7.11 12.79 -19.97
C THR A 261 -8.24 11.99 -19.37
N MET A 262 -8.63 12.33 -18.14
CA MET A 262 -9.85 11.82 -17.50
C MET A 262 -10.74 12.99 -17.09
N VAL A 263 -12.05 12.74 -16.99
CA VAL A 263 -13.09 13.79 -16.97
C VAL A 263 -13.98 13.63 -15.75
N TYR A 264 -14.07 14.67 -14.92
CA TYR A 264 -15.09 14.78 -13.89
C TYR A 264 -16.26 15.59 -14.43
N ASP A 265 -17.37 14.93 -14.73
CA ASP A 265 -18.60 15.51 -15.24
C ASP A 265 -19.61 15.88 -14.14
N GLY A 266 -20.60 16.70 -14.49
CA GLY A 266 -21.75 16.93 -13.63
C GLY A 266 -21.53 17.91 -12.47
N ILE A 267 -20.41 18.64 -12.45
CA ILE A 267 -20.08 19.58 -11.38
C ILE A 267 -20.55 21.00 -11.71
N ARG A 268 -21.27 21.66 -10.80
CA ARG A 268 -21.66 23.07 -10.96
C ARG A 268 -20.49 23.97 -10.59
N GLU A 269 -20.41 25.14 -11.23
CA GLU A 269 -19.38 26.13 -10.91
C GLU A 269 -19.37 26.52 -9.42
N ALA A 270 -20.55 26.67 -8.82
CA ALA A 270 -20.69 26.97 -7.39
C ALA A 270 -20.13 25.85 -6.47
N ASP A 271 -20.08 24.60 -6.94
CA ASP A 271 -19.59 23.46 -6.16
C ASP A 271 -18.07 23.24 -6.32
N LEU A 272 -17.39 23.98 -7.21
CA LEU A 272 -15.93 23.85 -7.41
C LEU A 272 -15.13 24.12 -6.13
N THR A 273 -15.64 24.99 -5.27
CA THR A 273 -15.02 25.29 -3.97
C THR A 273 -15.14 24.16 -2.95
N GLN A 274 -16.05 23.20 -3.21
CA GLN A 274 -16.39 22.08 -2.34
C GLN A 274 -15.91 20.73 -2.88
N ALA A 275 -15.37 20.73 -4.11
CA ALA A 275 -14.90 19.54 -4.78
C ALA A 275 -13.41 19.27 -4.52
N CYS A 276 -13.06 17.99 -4.58
CA CYS A 276 -11.70 17.52 -4.41
C CYS A 276 -11.49 16.27 -5.26
N VAL A 277 -10.55 16.33 -6.20
CA VAL A 277 -10.18 15.19 -7.05
C VAL A 277 -8.96 14.50 -6.45
N GLU A 278 -9.09 13.22 -6.13
CA GLU A 278 -7.99 12.38 -5.69
C GLU A 278 -7.36 11.65 -6.88
N LEU A 279 -6.05 11.83 -7.06
CA LEU A 279 -5.23 11.11 -8.04
C LEU A 279 -4.26 10.21 -7.30
N THR A 280 -4.25 8.91 -7.60
CA THR A 280 -3.36 7.95 -6.93
C THR A 280 -2.56 7.13 -7.94
N VAL A 281 -1.26 7.03 -7.72
CA VAL A 281 -0.32 6.25 -8.54
C VAL A 281 -0.10 4.89 -7.88
N TRP A 282 -0.24 3.81 -8.66
CA TRP A 282 -0.19 2.44 -8.18
C TRP A 282 0.77 1.60 -9.01
N ASP A 283 1.52 0.70 -8.37
CA ASP A 283 2.22 -0.41 -9.01
C ASP A 283 1.27 -1.60 -9.21
N ARG A 284 1.08 -2.06 -10.44
CA ARG A 284 0.27 -3.25 -10.73
C ARG A 284 1.07 -4.52 -10.46
N ASP A 285 0.59 -5.36 -9.54
CA ASP A 285 1.07 -6.74 -9.37
C ASP A 285 0.00 -7.77 -9.74
N ARG A 286 0.42 -9.03 -9.90
CA ARG A 286 -0.47 -10.16 -10.23
C ARG A 286 -1.54 -10.44 -9.16
N LEU A 287 -1.29 -10.06 -7.91
CA LEU A 287 -2.17 -10.39 -6.78
C LEU A 287 -2.80 -9.15 -6.13
N ALA A 288 -2.04 -8.07 -5.95
CA ALA A 288 -2.55 -6.84 -5.37
C ALA A 288 -1.69 -5.64 -5.82
N SER A 289 -2.33 -4.52 -6.16
CA SER A 289 -1.60 -3.29 -6.50
C SER A 289 -1.10 -2.58 -5.24
N ASN A 290 0.05 -1.92 -5.35
CA ASN A 290 0.65 -1.17 -4.24
C ASN A 290 0.57 0.33 -4.51
N LEU A 291 0.15 1.12 -3.52
CA LEU A 291 0.10 2.59 -3.64
C LEU A 291 1.52 3.16 -3.60
N LEU A 292 1.89 3.90 -4.64
CA LEU A 292 3.18 4.58 -4.76
C LEU A 292 3.12 6.02 -4.23
N GLY A 293 1.99 6.70 -4.41
CA GLY A 293 1.73 8.05 -3.90
C GLY A 293 0.46 8.62 -4.52
N GLY A 294 0.08 9.83 -4.14
CA GLY A 294 -1.08 10.49 -4.71
C GLY A 294 -1.11 11.99 -4.44
N LEU A 295 -2.13 12.63 -5.02
CA LEU A 295 -2.47 14.02 -4.90
C LEU A 295 -3.96 14.17 -4.54
N ARG A 296 -4.30 15.27 -3.87
CA ARG A 296 -5.68 15.75 -3.75
C ARG A 296 -5.77 17.18 -4.25
N LEU A 297 -6.50 17.38 -5.35
CA LEU A 297 -6.65 18.66 -6.02
C LEU A 297 -8.01 19.27 -5.62
N GLY A 298 -7.96 20.37 -4.88
CA GLY A 298 -9.13 21.07 -4.33
C GLY A 298 -8.68 22.27 -3.50
N THR A 299 -9.64 23.07 -3.02
CA THR A 299 -9.39 24.36 -2.35
C THR A 299 -8.71 24.31 -0.97
N GLY A 300 -8.60 23.12 -0.35
CA GLY A 300 -7.95 22.96 0.96
C GLY A 300 -8.76 22.10 1.91
N THR A 301 -8.70 22.35 3.22
CA THR A 301 -9.22 21.41 4.24
C THR A 301 -10.69 21.52 4.61
N ARG A 302 -11.46 22.37 3.92
CA ARG A 302 -12.83 22.70 4.33
C ARG A 302 -13.84 22.41 3.24
N SER A 303 -14.87 21.65 3.60
CA SER A 303 -16.09 21.46 2.80
C SER A 303 -17.29 21.98 3.60
N TYR A 304 -18.09 22.85 3.01
CA TYR A 304 -19.25 23.52 3.60
C TYR A 304 -18.96 24.13 4.99
N GLY A 305 -17.78 24.73 5.14
CA GLY A 305 -17.32 25.35 6.39
C GLY A 305 -16.79 24.39 7.46
N ALA A 306 -16.91 23.08 7.28
CA ALA A 306 -16.38 22.06 8.19
C ALA A 306 -15.01 21.57 7.73
N VAL A 307 -14.11 21.29 8.68
CA VAL A 307 -12.85 20.61 8.39
C VAL A 307 -13.14 19.15 8.04
N VAL A 308 -12.64 18.68 6.90
CA VAL A 308 -12.84 17.30 6.43
C VAL A 308 -11.49 16.62 6.17
N ASP A 309 -11.40 15.32 6.41
CA ASP A 309 -10.17 14.54 6.29
C ASP A 309 -9.86 14.05 4.86
N TRP A 310 -10.82 14.20 3.95
CA TRP A 310 -10.72 13.85 2.53
C TRP A 310 -10.39 15.05 1.63
N MET A 311 -10.45 16.28 2.13
CA MET A 311 -9.83 17.43 1.47
C MET A 311 -8.62 17.81 2.32
N ASP A 312 -7.43 17.45 1.90
CA ASP A 312 -6.18 17.78 2.60
C ASP A 312 -5.14 18.30 1.61
N SER A 313 -5.61 18.99 0.57
CA SER A 313 -4.77 19.61 -0.46
C SER A 313 -3.68 20.46 0.18
N SER A 314 -2.44 20.19 -0.20
CA SER A 314 -1.28 21.03 0.07
C SER A 314 -1.43 22.39 -0.62
N LEU A 315 -0.58 23.34 -0.23
CA LEU A 315 -0.58 24.70 -0.80
C LEU A 315 -0.40 24.68 -2.33
N TYR A 316 0.43 23.79 -2.87
CA TYR A 316 0.67 23.69 -4.31
C TYR A 316 -0.51 23.05 -5.07
N GLU A 317 -1.13 22.02 -4.48
CA GLU A 317 -2.32 21.37 -5.02
C GLU A 317 -3.51 22.36 -5.07
N ALA A 318 -3.71 23.12 -3.98
CA ALA A 318 -4.73 24.15 -3.91
C ALA A 318 -4.45 25.30 -4.90
N ALA A 319 -3.20 25.76 -5.01
CA ALA A 319 -2.84 26.81 -5.96
C ALA A 319 -3.11 26.42 -7.42
N LEU A 320 -2.91 25.15 -7.80
CA LEU A 320 -3.29 24.66 -9.13
C LEU A 320 -4.82 24.71 -9.32
N TRP A 321 -5.58 24.30 -8.32
CA TRP A 321 -7.05 24.33 -8.35
C TRP A 321 -7.61 25.75 -8.47
N GLU A 322 -7.09 26.69 -7.68
CA GLU A 322 -7.50 28.11 -7.74
C GLU A 322 -7.21 28.73 -9.12
N ARG A 323 -6.04 28.43 -9.71
CA ARG A 323 -5.71 28.88 -11.07
C ARG A 323 -6.69 28.36 -12.12
N MET A 324 -7.17 27.13 -11.97
CA MET A 324 -8.18 26.55 -12.85
C MET A 324 -9.52 27.28 -12.72
N MET A 325 -9.97 27.56 -11.50
CA MET A 325 -11.21 28.30 -11.27
C MET A 325 -11.13 29.74 -11.82
N ALA A 326 -9.97 30.38 -11.71
CA ALA A 326 -9.74 31.73 -12.22
C ALA A 326 -9.64 31.82 -13.75
N SER A 327 -9.36 30.70 -14.43
CA SER A 327 -9.13 30.64 -15.88
C SER A 327 -9.99 29.55 -16.54
N PRO A 328 -11.33 29.68 -16.52
CA PRO A 328 -12.20 28.70 -17.15
C PRO A 328 -11.90 28.56 -18.65
N ASN A 329 -12.08 27.35 -19.19
CA ASN A 329 -11.72 26.93 -20.55
C ASN A 329 -10.22 26.80 -20.85
N GLU A 330 -9.34 27.33 -20.00
CA GLU A 330 -7.90 27.28 -20.18
C GLU A 330 -7.26 26.13 -19.41
N TRP A 331 -6.20 25.55 -19.98
CA TRP A 331 -5.39 24.56 -19.28
C TRP A 331 -4.40 25.24 -18.35
N VAL A 332 -4.45 24.88 -17.07
CA VAL A 332 -3.42 25.23 -16.10
C VAL A 332 -2.61 23.99 -15.72
N GLU A 333 -1.29 24.12 -15.68
CA GLU A 333 -0.36 23.02 -15.44
C GLU A 333 0.48 23.27 -14.17
N ALA A 334 0.83 22.17 -13.48
CA ALA A 334 1.87 22.15 -12.46
C ALA A 334 2.59 20.78 -12.39
N VAL A 335 3.76 20.80 -11.75
CA VAL A 335 4.47 19.60 -11.27
C VAL A 335 4.30 19.57 -9.76
N LEU A 336 3.72 18.49 -9.25
CA LEU A 336 3.32 18.38 -7.84
C LEU A 336 3.99 17.17 -7.19
N PRO A 337 4.57 17.34 -5.98
CA PRO A 337 5.19 16.23 -5.26
C PRO A 337 4.11 15.23 -4.81
N LEU A 338 4.36 13.94 -5.06
CA LEU A 338 3.47 12.88 -4.62
C LEU A 338 3.64 12.65 -3.12
N ARG A 339 2.52 12.37 -2.43
CA ARG A 339 2.50 12.11 -0.99
C ARG A 339 1.71 10.85 -0.65
N MET A 340 1.83 10.37 0.58
CA MET A 340 0.86 9.41 1.09
C MET A 340 -0.47 10.11 1.35
N LEU A 341 -1.55 9.49 0.87
CA LEU A 341 -2.89 9.95 1.18
C LEU A 341 -3.40 9.16 2.39
N ASN A 342 -3.79 9.89 3.44
CA ASN A 342 -4.46 9.28 4.57
C ASN A 342 -5.85 8.82 4.12
N SER A 343 -6.23 7.61 4.51
CA SER A 343 -7.59 7.13 4.30
C SER A 343 -8.53 8.03 5.09
N ALA A 344 -9.58 8.55 4.44
CA ALA A 344 -10.69 9.17 5.16
C ALA A 344 -11.19 8.13 6.17
N LYS A 345 -11.16 8.45 7.47
CA LYS A 345 -11.78 7.60 8.46
C LYS A 345 -13.27 7.75 8.19
N THR A 346 -13.90 6.74 7.60
CA THR A 346 -15.34 6.55 7.79
C THR A 346 -15.57 6.37 9.29
N ALA A 347 -15.74 7.50 9.99
CA ALA A 347 -16.36 7.55 11.29
C ALA A 347 -17.81 7.13 11.06
N PHE A 348 -18.04 5.82 11.06
CA PHE A 348 -19.37 5.30 11.32
C PHE A 348 -19.72 5.76 12.73
N LYS A 349 -20.64 6.72 12.81
CA LYS A 349 -21.33 7.08 14.04
C LYS A 349 -22.58 6.23 14.16
#